data_AF-A0A4Y3TP30-F1
#
_entry.id   AF-A0A4Y3TP30-F1
#
_cell.length_a   1.000
_cell.length_b   1.000
_cell.length_c   1.000
_cell.angle_alpha   90.00
_cell.angle_beta   90.00
_cell.angle_gamma   90.00
#
_symmetry.space_group_name_H-M   'P 1'
#
loop_
_entity.id
_entity.type
_entity.pdbx_description
1 polymer ?
#
loop_
_entity_poly.entity_id
_entity_poly.type
_entity_poly.pdbx_seq_one_letter_code
_entity_poly.pdbx_strand_id
1 'polypeptide(L)'
;MQPQERAAFKHIRARYKHMGFAFGLYTPAHKRPFLYEATSTLMGEAQDAFRNGYGGRVFLFGVGISVLATPFFDGLRRRTVQMAEVDRADAINRHLRAEIARIPAFLDASGLTAARFHALRKIISRHVAFFDTLRVLYPAEDIYRLARFLSAINGLMGQKHDELVQAALSGTLRYQTDLFPIPDAIRILLEQLCRAYPGLSATQA
;
A
#
# COMPACT_ATOMS: atom_id res chain seq x y z
N MET A 1 18.78 -3.97 -19.11
CA MET A 1 18.88 -3.80 -17.65
C MET A 1 19.39 -5.11 -17.06
N GLN A 2 20.61 -5.10 -16.52
CA GLN A 2 21.24 -6.23 -15.87
C GLN A 2 20.47 -6.63 -14.59
N PRO A 3 20.56 -7.89 -14.13
CA PRO A 3 19.85 -8.35 -12.92
C PRO A 3 20.10 -7.50 -11.68
N GLN A 4 21.32 -6.99 -11.51
CA GLN A 4 21.72 -6.12 -10.38
C GLN A 4 20.97 -4.77 -10.41
N GLU A 5 20.84 -4.15 -11.60
CA GLU A 5 20.12 -2.89 -11.76
C GLU A 5 18.61 -3.03 -11.45
N ARG A 6 18.03 -4.17 -11.84
CA ARG A 6 16.63 -4.50 -11.50
C ARG A 6 16.44 -4.64 -9.98
N ALA A 7 17.37 -5.31 -9.31
CA ALA A 7 17.35 -5.44 -7.85
C ALA A 7 17.51 -4.07 -7.17
N ALA A 8 18.47 -3.25 -7.60
CA ALA A 8 18.68 -1.91 -7.09
C ALA A 8 17.43 -1.03 -7.23
N PHE A 9 16.80 -1.01 -8.41
CA PHE A 9 15.56 -0.27 -8.64
C PHE A 9 14.43 -0.72 -7.70
N LYS A 10 14.27 -2.04 -7.53
CA LYS A 10 13.27 -2.62 -6.61
C LYS A 10 13.53 -2.17 -5.17
N HIS A 11 14.79 -2.17 -4.72
CA HIS A 11 15.15 -1.73 -3.38
C HIS A 11 14.90 -0.23 -3.17
N ILE A 12 15.26 0.63 -4.13
CA ILE A 12 14.99 2.07 -4.05
C ILE A 12 13.48 2.32 -3.97
N ARG A 13 12.69 1.67 -4.85
CA ARG A 13 11.23 1.79 -4.83
C ARG A 13 10.65 1.35 -3.48
N ALA A 14 11.17 0.25 -2.91
CA ALA A 14 10.75 -0.22 -1.60
C ALA A 14 11.02 0.81 -0.50
N ARG A 15 12.17 1.50 -0.52
CA ARG A 15 12.48 2.58 0.44
C ARG A 15 11.50 3.75 0.33
N TYR A 16 11.17 4.20 -0.88
CA TYR A 16 10.17 5.26 -1.08
C TYR A 16 8.78 4.84 -0.60
N LYS A 17 8.37 3.59 -0.90
CA LYS A 17 7.11 3.04 -0.40
C LYS A 17 7.08 2.97 1.12
N HIS A 18 8.14 2.46 1.73
CA HIS A 18 8.24 2.32 3.18
C HIS A 18 8.22 3.67 3.90
N MET A 19 8.95 4.67 3.40
CA MET A 19 8.85 6.03 3.91
C MET A 19 7.42 6.60 3.75
N GLY A 20 6.77 6.35 2.61
CA GLY A 20 5.38 6.72 2.41
C GLY A 20 4.42 6.07 3.41
N PHE A 21 4.66 4.82 3.81
CA PHE A 21 3.92 4.16 4.88
C PHE A 21 4.24 4.76 6.25
N ALA A 22 5.51 5.08 6.53
CA ALA A 22 5.89 5.72 7.78
C ALA A 22 5.14 7.05 8.00
N PHE A 23 5.05 7.90 6.97
CA PHE A 23 4.22 9.10 7.05
C PHE A 23 2.73 8.80 7.26
N GLY A 24 2.21 7.79 6.55
CA GLY A 24 0.81 7.37 6.68
C GLY A 24 0.46 6.79 8.06
N LEU A 25 1.43 6.17 8.72
CA LEU A 25 1.25 5.47 9.99
C LEU A 25 1.55 6.36 11.19
N TYR A 26 2.67 7.09 11.15
CA TYR A 26 3.30 7.64 12.34
C TYR A 26 3.24 9.16 12.46
N THR A 27 2.76 9.89 11.45
CA THR A 27 2.62 11.36 11.56
C THR A 27 1.17 11.74 11.82
N PRO A 28 0.89 12.88 12.49
CA PRO A 28 -0.49 13.29 12.83
C PRO A 28 -1.41 13.43 11.62
N ALA A 29 -0.86 13.75 10.45
CA ALA A 29 -1.63 13.88 9.22
C ALA A 29 -2.08 12.52 8.65
N HIS A 30 -1.45 11.42 9.06
CA HIS A 30 -1.66 10.06 8.54
C HIS A 30 -1.72 10.00 7.01
N LYS A 31 -0.93 10.85 6.35
CA LYS A 31 -0.98 11.06 4.90
C LYS A 31 0.42 11.01 4.32
N ARG A 32 0.54 10.30 3.19
CA ARG A 32 1.78 10.27 2.43
C ARG A 32 2.04 11.65 1.80
N PRO A 33 3.26 12.21 1.94
CA PRO A 33 3.60 13.45 1.27
C PRO A 33 3.60 13.25 -0.25
N PHE A 34 3.18 14.29 -0.97
CA PHE A 34 3.00 14.25 -2.42
C PHE A 34 4.24 13.76 -3.18
N LEU A 35 5.44 14.21 -2.80
CA LEU A 35 6.67 13.80 -3.50
C LEU A 35 6.99 12.32 -3.33
N TYR A 36 6.74 11.74 -2.15
CA TYR A 36 6.87 10.29 -1.95
C TYR A 36 5.80 9.53 -2.74
N GLU A 37 4.61 10.13 -2.85
CA GLU A 37 3.55 9.61 -3.67
C GLU A 37 3.91 9.54 -5.14
N ALA A 38 4.16 10.69 -5.75
CA ALA A 38 4.54 10.83 -7.15
C ALA A 38 5.73 9.93 -7.50
N THR A 39 6.80 9.94 -6.69
CA THR A 39 8.00 9.14 -6.96
C THR A 39 7.68 7.65 -6.99
N SER A 40 7.02 7.13 -5.95
CA SER A 40 6.73 5.69 -5.86
C SER A 40 5.73 5.19 -6.92
N THR A 41 4.81 6.06 -7.36
CA THR A 41 3.84 5.79 -8.43
C THR A 41 4.56 5.75 -9.77
N LEU A 42 5.35 6.78 -10.11
CA LEU A 42 6.14 6.81 -11.35
C LEU A 42 7.11 5.62 -11.44
N MET A 43 7.74 5.24 -10.33
CA MET A 43 8.57 4.03 -10.29
C MET A 43 7.76 2.74 -10.52
N GLY A 44 6.49 2.70 -10.12
CA GLY A 44 5.59 1.60 -10.42
C GLY A 44 5.24 1.53 -11.90
N GLU A 45 4.77 2.65 -12.44
CA GLU A 45 4.40 2.77 -13.87
C GLU A 45 5.60 2.47 -14.79
N ALA A 46 6.80 2.94 -14.45
CA ALA A 46 8.03 2.61 -15.17
C ALA A 46 8.33 1.10 -15.15
N GLN A 47 8.18 0.46 -14.00
CA GLN A 47 8.39 -0.98 -13.84
C GLN A 47 7.39 -1.79 -14.66
N ASP A 48 6.12 -1.41 -14.63
CA ASP A 48 5.04 -2.09 -15.35
C ASP A 48 5.15 -1.87 -16.86
N ALA A 49 5.50 -0.66 -17.30
CA ALA A 49 5.81 -0.37 -18.70
C ALA A 49 7.00 -1.19 -19.19
N PHE A 50 8.05 -1.33 -18.38
CA PHE A 50 9.23 -2.13 -18.73
C PHE A 50 8.89 -3.63 -18.84
N ARG A 51 8.12 -4.17 -17.89
CA ARG A 51 7.69 -5.58 -17.90
C ARG A 51 6.86 -5.93 -19.12
N ASN A 52 6.04 -4.99 -19.60
CA ASN A 52 5.14 -5.19 -20.74
C ASN A 52 5.73 -4.71 -22.09
N GLY A 53 7.00 -4.30 -22.13
CA GLY A 53 7.67 -3.93 -23.38
C GLY A 53 7.30 -2.56 -23.96
N TYR A 54 6.64 -1.68 -23.20
CA TYR A 54 6.20 -0.35 -23.66
C TYR A 54 7.34 0.69 -23.61
N GLY A 55 8.33 0.56 -24.50
CA GLY A 55 9.57 1.35 -24.50
C GLY A 55 9.40 2.88 -24.40
N GLY A 56 8.45 3.46 -25.14
CA GLY A 56 8.18 4.91 -25.09
C GLY A 56 7.67 5.38 -23.72
N ARG A 57 6.83 4.58 -23.05
CA ARG A 57 6.33 4.88 -21.70
C ARG A 57 7.44 4.72 -20.67
N VAL A 58 8.31 3.72 -20.83
CA VAL A 58 9.50 3.55 -19.97
C VAL A 58 10.38 4.79 -20.02
N PHE A 59 10.66 5.32 -21.21
CA PHE A 59 11.43 6.55 -21.36
C PHE A 59 10.76 7.74 -20.68
N LEU A 60 9.46 7.97 -20.95
CA LEU A 60 8.71 9.07 -20.36
C LEU A 60 8.72 9.02 -18.81
N PHE A 61 8.42 7.86 -18.22
CA PHE A 61 8.45 7.71 -16.76
C PHE A 61 9.87 7.82 -16.21
N GLY A 62 10.88 7.35 -16.95
CA GLY A 62 12.29 7.53 -16.62
C GLY A 62 12.69 9.00 -16.53
N VAL A 63 12.29 9.82 -17.50
CA VAL A 63 12.48 11.29 -17.46
C VAL A 63 11.81 11.89 -16.23
N GLY A 64 10.57 11.50 -15.93
CA GLY A 64 9.86 11.96 -14.73
C GLY A 64 10.58 11.60 -13.43
N ILE A 65 11.12 10.38 -13.32
CA ILE A 65 11.93 9.95 -12.18
C ILE A 65 13.21 10.79 -12.09
N SER A 66 13.91 11.03 -13.20
CA SER A 66 15.12 11.85 -13.23
C SER A 66 14.85 13.28 -12.77
N VAL A 67 13.74 13.89 -13.18
CA VAL A 67 13.30 15.21 -12.69
C VAL A 67 13.10 15.17 -11.17
N LEU A 68 12.38 14.18 -10.65
CA LEU A 68 12.17 14.03 -9.21
C LEU A 68 13.46 13.71 -8.45
N ALA A 69 14.48 13.17 -9.10
CA ALA A 69 15.79 12.89 -8.50
C ALA A 69 16.71 14.12 -8.45
N THR A 70 16.35 15.24 -9.08
CA THR A 70 17.16 16.47 -9.03
C THR A 70 17.33 17.00 -7.61
N PRO A 71 18.44 17.75 -7.35
CA PRO A 71 18.73 18.30 -6.01
C PRO A 71 17.60 19.13 -5.41
N PHE A 72 16.81 19.82 -6.24
CA PHE A 72 15.67 20.61 -5.80
C PHE A 72 14.60 19.75 -5.12
N PHE A 73 14.04 18.77 -5.84
CA PHE A 73 13.01 17.88 -5.29
C PHE A 73 13.55 17.00 -4.17
N ASP A 74 14.82 16.67 -4.23
CA ASP A 74 15.47 15.93 -3.18
C ASP A 74 15.63 16.73 -1.89
N GLY A 75 16.00 18.01 -1.98
CA GLY A 75 15.99 18.95 -0.86
C GLY A 75 14.61 19.09 -0.24
N LEU A 76 13.55 19.20 -1.06
CA LEU A 76 12.16 19.24 -0.57
C LEU A 76 11.77 17.96 0.18
N ARG A 77 12.15 16.78 -0.31
CA ARG A 77 11.89 15.51 0.39
C ARG A 77 12.62 15.46 1.72
N ARG A 78 13.92 15.81 1.76
CA ARG A 78 14.69 15.84 3.00
C ARG A 78 14.09 16.79 4.02
N ARG A 79 13.71 18.00 3.60
CA ARG A 79 13.02 18.96 4.46
C ARG A 79 11.70 18.39 5.00
N THR A 80 10.91 17.71 4.16
CA THR A 80 9.67 17.06 4.58
C THR A 80 9.92 16.03 5.68
N VAL A 81 10.99 15.25 5.59
CA VAL A 81 11.38 14.28 6.63
C VAL A 81 11.89 14.96 7.89
N GLN A 82 12.71 16.00 7.75
CA GLN A 82 13.27 16.75 8.89
C GLN A 82 12.19 17.47 9.70
N MET A 83 11.12 17.92 9.06
CA MET A 83 9.98 18.57 9.71
C MET A 83 8.89 17.60 10.14
N ALA A 84 9.05 16.29 9.90
CA ALA A 84 8.04 15.31 10.25
C ALA A 84 8.06 15.07 11.77
N GLU A 85 6.92 15.28 12.40
CA GLU A 85 6.71 14.91 13.80
C GLU A 85 6.06 13.53 13.89
N VAL A 86 6.51 12.75 14.89
CA VAL A 86 5.93 11.45 15.20
C VAL A 86 4.77 11.67 16.17
N ASP A 87 3.62 11.13 15.82
CA ASP A 87 2.41 11.18 16.62
C ASP A 87 2.51 10.28 17.85
N ARG A 88 1.62 10.49 18.81
CA ARG A 88 1.57 9.71 20.04
C ARG A 88 1.07 8.29 19.77
N ALA A 89 1.54 7.35 20.59
CA ALA A 89 1.21 5.93 20.43
C ALA A 89 -0.30 5.64 20.47
N ASP A 90 -1.07 6.34 21.29
CA ASP A 90 -2.54 6.21 21.34
C ASP A 90 -3.21 6.72 20.06
N ALA A 91 -2.71 7.80 19.46
CA ALA A 91 -3.23 8.34 18.21
C ALA A 91 -2.96 7.40 17.04
N ILE A 92 -1.74 6.86 16.95
CA ILE A 92 -1.36 5.82 15.98
C ILE A 92 -2.27 4.58 16.14
N ASN A 93 -2.48 4.11 17.37
CA ASN A 93 -3.36 2.97 17.64
C ASN A 93 -4.83 3.25 17.27
N ARG A 94 -5.34 4.45 17.54
CA ARG A 94 -6.69 4.87 17.11
C ARG A 94 -6.78 4.88 15.59
N HIS A 95 -5.77 5.39 14.88
CA HIS A 95 -5.73 5.39 13.43
C HIS A 95 -5.80 3.98 12.86
N LEU A 96 -4.95 3.05 13.34
CA LEU A 96 -4.95 1.65 12.90
C LEU A 96 -6.31 0.98 13.13
N ARG A 97 -6.92 1.18 14.31
CA ARG A 97 -8.26 0.65 14.61
C ARG A 97 -9.32 1.22 13.68
N ALA A 98 -9.30 2.53 13.42
CA ALA A 98 -10.19 3.17 12.48
C ALA A 98 -9.99 2.66 11.04
N GLU A 99 -8.77 2.27 10.67
CA GLU A 99 -8.53 1.66 9.37
C GLU A 99 -9.20 0.29 9.23
N ILE A 100 -9.02 -0.60 10.21
CA ILE A 100 -9.67 -1.92 10.25
C ILE A 100 -11.19 -1.77 10.32
N ALA A 101 -11.70 -0.76 11.05
CA ALA A 101 -13.14 -0.45 11.16
C ALA A 101 -13.84 -0.21 9.82
N ARG A 102 -13.09 0.21 8.80
CA ARG A 102 -13.63 0.47 7.45
C ARG A 102 -13.73 -0.79 6.60
N ILE A 103 -13.04 -1.87 6.95
CA ILE A 103 -13.00 -3.11 6.16
C ILE A 103 -14.40 -3.71 5.95
N PRO A 104 -15.28 -3.82 6.96
CA PRO A 104 -16.63 -4.36 6.78
C PRO A 104 -17.42 -3.68 5.64
N ALA A 105 -17.33 -2.35 5.52
CA ALA A 105 -18.01 -1.62 4.43
C ALA A 105 -17.50 -1.96 3.02
N PHE A 106 -16.32 -2.57 2.89
CA PHE A 106 -15.86 -3.15 1.63
C PHE A 106 -16.38 -4.59 1.41
N LEU A 107 -16.61 -5.33 2.49
CA LEU A 107 -17.05 -6.73 2.46
C LEU A 107 -18.56 -6.87 2.27
N ASP A 108 -19.35 -5.93 2.81
CA ASP A 108 -20.82 -5.93 2.76
C ASP A 108 -21.36 -5.65 1.35
N ALA A 109 -20.54 -5.08 0.47
CA ALA A 109 -20.91 -4.86 -0.92
C ALA A 109 -21.00 -6.19 -1.69
N SER A 110 -22.01 -6.33 -2.55
CA SER A 110 -22.15 -7.48 -3.47
C SER A 110 -20.99 -7.63 -4.46
N GLY A 111 -20.18 -6.57 -4.62
CA GLY A 111 -18.92 -6.56 -5.34
C GLY A 111 -18.16 -5.26 -5.11
N LEU A 112 -16.89 -5.24 -5.51
CA LEU A 112 -16.04 -4.05 -5.48
C LEU A 112 -15.58 -3.69 -6.88
N THR A 113 -15.33 -2.39 -7.10
CA THR A 113 -14.54 -1.96 -8.26
C THR A 113 -13.06 -2.24 -8.00
N ALA A 114 -12.25 -2.36 -9.05
CA ALA A 114 -10.80 -2.55 -8.88
C ALA A 114 -10.15 -1.40 -8.10
N ALA A 115 -10.65 -0.17 -8.27
CA ALA A 115 -10.23 0.98 -7.47
C ALA A 115 -10.55 0.84 -5.97
N ARG A 116 -11.77 0.41 -5.61
CA ARG A 116 -12.14 0.16 -4.21
C ARG A 116 -11.35 -1.00 -3.62
N PHE A 117 -11.13 -2.06 -4.38
CA PHE A 117 -10.28 -3.18 -3.96
C PHE A 117 -8.83 -2.74 -3.73
N HIS A 118 -8.29 -1.88 -4.60
CA HIS A 118 -6.97 -1.29 -4.41
C HIS A 118 -6.91 -0.41 -3.15
N ALA A 119 -7.95 0.35 -2.84
CA ALA A 119 -8.05 1.12 -1.61
C ALA A 119 -8.05 0.23 -0.36
N LEU A 120 -8.80 -0.88 -0.37
CA LEU A 120 -8.77 -1.89 0.69
C LEU A 120 -7.37 -2.51 0.83
N ARG A 121 -6.71 -2.85 -0.28
CA ARG A 121 -5.33 -3.37 -0.28
C ARG A 121 -4.35 -2.37 0.37
N LYS A 122 -4.55 -1.05 0.18
CA LYS A 122 -3.70 -0.03 0.84
C LYS A 122 -3.82 -0.07 2.36
N ILE A 123 -5.00 -0.34 2.92
CA ILE A 123 -5.20 -0.53 4.37
C ILE A 123 -4.35 -1.71 4.85
N ILE A 124 -4.49 -2.87 4.21
CA ILE A 124 -3.73 -4.08 4.58
C ILE A 124 -2.23 -3.87 4.41
N SER A 125 -1.79 -3.24 3.31
CA SER A 125 -0.38 -2.92 3.08
C SER A 125 0.23 -2.02 4.17
N ARG A 126 -0.54 -1.04 4.69
CA ARG A 126 -0.10 -0.22 5.84
C ARG A 126 0.06 -1.07 7.10
N HIS A 127 -0.87 -1.99 7.36
CA HIS A 127 -0.80 -2.88 8.53
C HIS A 127 0.39 -3.84 8.42
N VAL A 128 0.65 -4.38 7.22
CA VAL A 128 1.89 -5.15 6.95
C VAL A 128 3.12 -4.31 7.29
N ALA A 129 3.21 -3.08 6.78
CA ALA A 129 4.36 -2.22 7.05
C ALA A 129 4.53 -1.90 8.54
N PHE A 130 3.43 -1.71 9.28
CA PHE A 130 3.45 -1.49 10.72
C PHE A 130 3.97 -2.72 11.48
N PHE A 131 3.38 -3.89 11.25
CA PHE A 131 3.76 -5.12 11.96
C PHE A 131 5.12 -5.68 11.53
N ASP A 132 5.54 -5.47 10.28
CA ASP A 132 6.91 -5.77 9.87
C ASP A 132 7.93 -4.90 10.61
N THR A 133 7.62 -3.62 10.82
CA THR A 133 8.46 -2.73 11.62
C THR A 133 8.51 -3.20 13.08
N LEU A 134 7.35 -3.49 13.68
CA LEU A 134 7.29 -4.00 15.05
C LEU A 134 8.05 -5.32 15.23
N ARG A 135 7.92 -6.25 14.29
CA ARG A 135 8.63 -7.54 14.32
C ARG A 135 10.15 -7.37 14.37
N VAL A 136 10.68 -6.33 13.73
CA VAL A 136 12.12 -6.03 13.72
C VAL A 136 12.56 -5.34 15.02
N LEU A 137 11.75 -4.40 15.53
CA LEU A 137 12.10 -3.62 16.73
C LEU A 137 11.83 -4.36 18.04
N TYR A 138 10.74 -5.14 18.08
CA TYR A 138 10.22 -5.83 19.26
C TYR A 138 9.85 -7.27 18.85
N PRO A 139 10.84 -8.16 18.70
CA PRO A 139 10.57 -9.53 18.26
C PRO A 139 9.76 -10.27 19.31
N ALA A 140 8.53 -10.63 18.94
CA ALA A 140 7.62 -11.44 19.74
C ALA A 140 6.81 -12.38 18.84
N GLU A 141 6.46 -13.56 19.35
CA GLU A 141 5.82 -14.64 18.58
C GLU A 141 4.43 -14.24 18.04
N ASP A 142 3.67 -13.50 18.84
CA ASP A 142 2.37 -12.93 18.47
C ASP A 142 2.50 -11.89 17.34
N ILE A 143 3.47 -10.98 17.44
CA ILE A 143 3.78 -9.99 16.39
C ILE A 143 4.22 -10.71 15.10
N TYR A 144 5.04 -11.75 15.20
CA TYR A 144 5.47 -12.55 14.05
C TYR A 144 4.28 -13.20 13.35
N ARG A 145 3.39 -13.86 14.10
CA ARG A 145 2.18 -14.50 13.55
C ARG A 145 1.27 -13.51 12.87
N LEU A 146 1.04 -12.35 13.47
CA LEU A 146 0.20 -11.31 12.89
C LEU A 146 0.82 -10.70 11.63
N ALA A 147 2.13 -10.43 11.63
CA ALA A 147 2.85 -9.97 10.43
C ALA A 147 2.75 -10.98 9.28
N ARG A 148 2.89 -12.28 9.56
CA ARG A 148 2.73 -13.37 8.59
C ARG A 148 1.29 -13.46 8.05
N PHE A 149 0.30 -13.36 8.93
CA PHE A 149 -1.12 -13.37 8.57
C PHE A 149 -1.46 -12.20 7.64
N LEU A 150 -1.09 -10.98 8.00
CA LEU A 150 -1.29 -9.78 7.18
C LEU A 150 -0.54 -9.88 5.84
N SER A 151 0.68 -10.43 5.85
CA SER A 151 1.45 -10.67 4.62
C SER A 151 0.75 -11.66 3.68
N ALA A 152 0.10 -12.70 4.21
CA ALA A 152 -0.67 -13.65 3.41
C ALA A 152 -1.86 -12.97 2.73
N ILE A 153 -2.64 -12.16 3.48
CA ILE A 153 -3.74 -11.35 2.92
C ILE A 153 -3.20 -10.43 1.82
N ASN A 154 -2.14 -9.68 2.10
CA ASN A 154 -1.57 -8.72 1.16
C ASN A 154 -1.02 -9.39 -0.11
N GLY A 155 -0.50 -10.61 0.01
CA GLY A 155 -0.05 -11.43 -1.12
C GLY A 155 -1.21 -11.83 -2.03
N LEU A 156 -2.27 -12.41 -1.47
CA LEU A 156 -3.48 -12.79 -2.21
C LEU A 156 -4.15 -11.58 -2.88
N MET A 157 -4.31 -10.49 -2.13
CA MET A 157 -4.83 -9.24 -2.68
C MET A 157 -3.92 -8.68 -3.77
N GLY A 158 -2.61 -8.92 -3.67
CA GLY A 158 -1.65 -8.48 -4.66
C GLY A 158 -1.79 -9.18 -5.99
N GLN A 159 -1.86 -10.51 -5.96
CA GLN A 159 -2.14 -11.30 -7.15
C GLN A 159 -3.46 -10.87 -7.79
N LYS A 160 -4.54 -10.74 -7.00
CA LYS A 160 -5.83 -10.33 -7.54
C LYS A 160 -5.81 -8.93 -8.13
N HIS A 161 -5.10 -7.99 -7.51
CA HIS A 161 -4.97 -6.63 -8.04
C HIS A 161 -4.20 -6.61 -9.37
N ASP A 162 -3.15 -7.40 -9.51
CA ASP A 162 -2.39 -7.51 -10.75
C ASP A 162 -3.26 -8.04 -11.90
N GLU A 163 -4.12 -9.04 -11.64
CA GLU A 163 -5.12 -9.53 -12.61
C GLU A 163 -6.09 -8.42 -13.05
N LEU A 164 -6.62 -7.64 -12.11
CA LEU A 164 -7.56 -6.55 -12.40
C LEU A 164 -6.90 -5.42 -13.22
N VAL A 165 -5.63 -5.12 -12.96
CA VAL A 165 -4.85 -4.15 -13.74
C VAL A 165 -4.66 -4.68 -15.17
N GLN A 166 -4.30 -5.95 -15.33
CA GLN A 166 -4.16 -6.56 -16.67
C GLN A 166 -5.48 -6.55 -17.44
N ALA A 167 -6.58 -6.92 -16.79
CA ALA A 167 -7.91 -6.86 -17.40
C ALA A 167 -8.26 -5.43 -17.84
N ALA A 168 -7.98 -4.43 -17.01
CA ALA A 168 -8.19 -3.03 -17.36
C ALA A 168 -7.33 -2.55 -18.53
N LEU A 169 -6.06 -2.96 -18.59
CA LEU A 169 -5.17 -2.64 -19.72
C LEU A 169 -5.62 -3.30 -21.03
N SER A 170 -6.21 -4.49 -20.94
CA SER A 170 -6.77 -5.21 -22.11
C SER A 170 -8.16 -4.70 -22.53
N GLY A 171 -8.77 -3.78 -21.78
CA GLY A 171 -10.12 -3.27 -22.05
C GLY A 171 -11.25 -4.23 -21.66
N THR A 172 -10.96 -5.36 -21.03
CA THR A 172 -11.96 -6.36 -20.58
C THR A 172 -12.61 -6.00 -19.25
N LEU A 173 -12.10 -4.97 -18.56
CA LEU A 173 -12.63 -4.47 -17.29
C LEU A 173 -12.49 -2.93 -17.23
N ARG A 174 -13.55 -2.23 -16.86
CA ARG A 174 -13.47 -0.81 -16.48
C ARG A 174 -13.12 -0.66 -15.01
N TYR A 175 -11.86 -0.31 -14.73
CA TYR A 175 -11.25 -0.28 -13.40
C TYR A 175 -12.04 0.47 -12.31
N GLN A 176 -12.78 1.51 -12.69
CA GLN A 176 -13.52 2.40 -11.77
C GLN A 176 -14.99 2.03 -11.59
N THR A 177 -15.58 1.27 -12.51
CA THR A 177 -17.04 1.11 -12.59
C THR A 177 -17.50 -0.33 -12.53
N ASP A 178 -16.73 -1.26 -13.11
CA ASP A 178 -17.14 -2.65 -13.17
C ASP A 178 -16.92 -3.31 -11.81
N LEU A 179 -17.94 -4.04 -11.35
CA LEU A 179 -17.93 -4.73 -10.07
C LEU A 179 -17.47 -6.18 -10.25
N PHE A 180 -16.69 -6.67 -9.28
CA PHE A 180 -16.34 -8.09 -9.18
C PHE A 180 -16.48 -8.57 -7.72
N PRO A 181 -16.79 -9.85 -7.49
CA PRO A 181 -16.83 -10.41 -6.15
C PRO A 181 -15.41 -10.56 -5.58
N ILE A 182 -15.23 -10.23 -4.30
CA ILE A 182 -13.96 -10.50 -3.60
C ILE A 182 -13.80 -12.02 -3.51
N PRO A 183 -12.65 -12.59 -3.92
CA PRO A 183 -12.38 -14.03 -3.78
C PRO A 183 -12.54 -14.50 -2.32
N ASP A 184 -13.16 -15.67 -2.11
CA ASP A 184 -13.49 -16.19 -0.78
C ASP A 184 -12.27 -16.32 0.14
N ALA A 185 -11.13 -16.76 -0.41
CA ALA A 185 -9.88 -16.86 0.35
C ALA A 185 -9.43 -15.51 0.93
N ILE A 186 -9.66 -14.40 0.21
CA ILE A 186 -9.35 -13.05 0.70
C ILE A 186 -10.42 -12.61 1.71
N ARG A 187 -11.69 -12.83 1.39
CA ARG A 187 -12.83 -12.47 2.25
C ARG A 187 -12.73 -13.10 3.63
N ILE A 188 -12.50 -14.40 3.71
CA ILE A 188 -12.40 -15.15 4.97
C ILE A 188 -11.30 -14.57 5.87
N LEU A 189 -10.12 -14.28 5.32
CA LEU A 189 -9.01 -13.74 6.11
C LEU A 189 -9.29 -12.30 6.57
N LEU A 190 -9.94 -11.48 5.74
CA LEU A 190 -10.35 -10.13 6.13
C LEU A 190 -11.42 -10.16 7.25
N GLU A 191 -12.37 -11.09 7.18
CA GLU A 191 -13.37 -11.28 8.23
C GLU A 191 -12.72 -11.75 9.54
N GLN A 192 -11.75 -12.68 9.47
CA GLN A 192 -10.95 -13.10 10.63
C GLN A 192 -10.17 -11.92 11.23
N LEU A 193 -9.56 -11.08 10.40
CA LEU A 193 -8.87 -9.86 10.85
C LEU A 193 -9.82 -8.93 11.62
N CYS A 194 -11.02 -8.68 11.07
CA CYS A 194 -12.02 -7.85 11.73
C CYS A 194 -12.47 -8.43 13.09
N ARG A 195 -12.67 -9.76 13.18
CA ARG A 195 -13.04 -10.43 14.44
C ARG A 195 -11.94 -10.37 15.50
N ALA A 196 -10.67 -10.38 15.09
CA ALA A 196 -9.52 -10.36 15.99
C ALA A 196 -9.25 -8.99 16.63
N TYR A 197 -9.91 -7.91 16.17
CA TYR A 197 -9.84 -6.58 16.78
C TYR A 197 -11.09 -6.32 17.63
N PRO A 198 -11.09 -6.69 18.94
CA PRO A 198 -12.22 -6.38 19.82
C PRO A 198 -12.35 -4.86 19.98
N GLY A 199 -13.54 -4.34 19.66
CA GLY A 199 -13.88 -2.91 19.72
C GLY A 199 -14.54 -2.32 18.46
N LEU A 200 -14.82 -3.10 17.41
CA LEU A 200 -15.53 -2.63 16.21
C LEU A 200 -17.05 -2.77 16.28
N SER A 201 -17.54 -3.44 17.32
CA SER A 201 -18.96 -3.66 17.59
C SER A 201 -19.31 -3.11 18.98
N ALA A 202 -19.35 -1.78 19.12
CA ALA A 202 -20.10 -1.06 20.16
C ALA A 202 -20.07 0.45 19.91
N THR A 203 -20.73 0.91 18.84
CA THR A 203 -21.43 2.19 18.86
C THR A 203 -22.77 1.98 18.17
N GLN A 204 -23.66 1.27 18.87
CA GLN A 204 -25.10 1.32 18.66
C GLN A 204 -25.78 1.19 20.03
N ALA A 205 -25.83 2.32 20.74
CA ALA A 205 -26.88 2.76 21.66
C ALA A 205 -26.59 4.21 22.04
#